data_AF-A0A1M5JN88-F1
#
_entry.id   AF-A0A1M5JN88-F1
#
_cell.length_a   1.000
_cell.length_b   1.000
_cell.length_c   1.000
_cell.angle_alpha   90.00
_cell.angle_beta   90.00
_cell.angle_gamma   90.00
#
_symmetry.space_group_name_H-M   'P 1'
#
loop_
_entity.id
_entity.type
_entity.pdbx_description
1 polymer ?
#
loop_
_entity_poly.entity_id
_entity_poly.type
_entity_poly.pdbx_seq_one_letter_code
_entity_poly.pdbx_strand_id
1 'polypeptide(L)'
;MRKSLFLLPLLSLTAAGLVACSNKDVAGGPGSITTNGSPVALVDGAAAPYAAVALRKVNFKASEAVEENALIVADEYADEKGHFDIKVPENGEYRLTVTHAGAAYSKVVTSESFASVDTVRLEPTAVLAGVVDVPEGSSTVWVGIVGTDVLVKTDESGWFALSSIPANDSLQLYFVNEDFDKSLGEKDLFVSPMESIMQDYRETAAPEDTTPEDTVEPEKLLQVLALLKDGTPATYATVALRAADAKVEDYAVQNTMVESDLRTDKNGRFEMEWPDSGNYRLTVTKDGFAYSKVYKAKDLAKLDTLRLEATASISSKVTLRTGEEFLWVGVYGLDLLVKTNNVGSYVLPSVPAKDSLGIYIVMPDSANSLYAEWKTIADPYSTKFSNPVMVLQDFEDGIKSWYVNTDALFKGTTLTPLAKNVADGIVYDSTRKSKVFHGEYKLADDDYAWVLVGTTFEHEMNFSAIDSVVFDVKGDGNIRLSLENYINDTKSLKAATDWIPINDEWQHINVNPAELCVGNAKTETCFTSWSGVKYLVKQLHIFPQDGTEFYIDNVTIYGALF
;
A
#
# COMPACT_ATOMS: atom_id res chain seq x y z
N MET A 1 60.40 7.87 30.04
CA MET A 1 60.72 8.32 31.41
C MET A 1 60.63 9.84 31.46
N ARG A 2 59.85 10.38 32.42
CA ARG A 2 60.00 11.66 33.19
C ARG A 2 60.78 12.81 32.52
N LYS A 3 60.39 14.09 32.55
CA LYS A 3 59.41 14.90 33.30
C LYS A 3 59.63 16.36 32.83
N SER A 4 58.57 17.19 32.80
CA SER A 4 58.50 18.59 33.31
C SER A 4 59.50 19.66 32.79
N LEU A 5 59.26 20.97 32.70
CA LEU A 5 58.17 21.94 32.90
C LEU A 5 58.83 23.35 32.84
N PHE A 6 58.08 24.42 32.54
CA PHE A 6 58.38 25.87 32.64
C PHE A 6 59.31 26.49 31.57
N LEU A 7 59.12 27.71 31.01
CA LEU A 7 58.55 28.98 31.51
C LEU A 7 57.91 29.81 30.34
N LEU A 8 56.77 30.46 30.62
CA LEU A 8 56.34 31.77 30.07
C LEU A 8 56.99 32.89 30.92
N PRO A 9 57.07 34.21 30.54
CA PRO A 9 55.95 35.03 30.03
C PRO A 9 56.28 36.28 29.13
N LEU A 10 55.26 36.92 28.55
CA LEU A 10 54.97 38.39 28.49
C LEU A 10 53.84 38.62 27.43
N LEU A 11 52.58 38.95 27.78
CA LEU A 11 51.96 40.21 28.27
C LEU A 11 51.89 41.39 27.28
N SER A 12 50.70 41.63 26.71
CA SER A 12 50.00 42.92 26.53
C SER A 12 48.60 42.61 25.96
N LEU A 13 47.49 42.55 26.69
CA LEU A 13 46.77 43.53 27.53
C LEU A 13 46.35 44.81 26.78
N THR A 14 45.14 44.78 26.20
CA THR A 14 44.24 45.94 26.14
C THR A 14 42.83 45.48 26.49
N ALA A 15 42.40 45.91 27.68
CA ALA A 15 41.05 45.81 28.20
C ALA A 15 40.45 47.22 28.27
N ALA A 16 39.18 47.36 27.89
CA ALA A 16 38.15 48.33 28.33
C ALA A 16 37.18 48.57 27.16
N GLY A 17 35.86 48.54 27.30
CA GLY A 17 35.07 48.58 28.52
C GLY A 17 33.71 47.91 28.35
N LEU A 18 33.29 47.35 29.49
CA LEU A 18 31.93 46.97 29.82
C LEU A 18 31.04 48.22 29.91
N VAL A 19 29.88 48.18 29.27
CA VAL A 19 28.68 48.81 29.82
C VAL A 19 27.60 47.73 29.88
N ALA A 20 27.28 47.35 31.11
CA ALA A 20 26.13 46.55 31.46
C ALA A 20 24.87 47.44 31.36
N CYS A 21 23.85 46.96 30.66
CA CYS A 21 22.48 47.22 31.00
C CYS A 21 21.78 45.86 31.09
N SER A 22 21.45 45.51 32.32
CA SER A 22 20.51 44.48 32.71
C SER A 22 19.19 44.65 31.98
N ASN A 23 18.74 43.63 31.26
CA ASN A 23 17.33 43.26 31.24
C ASN A 23 17.24 41.74 31.31
N LYS A 24 16.82 41.28 32.49
CA LYS A 24 16.32 39.93 32.71
C LYS A 24 14.93 39.86 32.08
N ASP A 25 14.90 39.65 30.78
CA ASP A 25 13.72 39.11 30.10
C ASP A 25 14.20 37.91 29.30
N VAL A 26 14.52 36.84 30.02
CA VAL A 26 14.46 35.50 29.45
C VAL A 26 12.98 35.31 29.14
N ALA A 27 12.60 35.36 27.87
CA ALA A 27 11.30 34.90 27.40
C ALA A 27 11.22 33.37 27.53
N GLY A 28 11.37 32.87 28.76
CA GLY A 28 10.78 31.62 29.20
C GLY A 28 9.34 31.96 29.55
N GLY A 29 8.51 32.12 28.51
CA GLY A 29 7.08 32.11 28.72
C GLY A 29 6.71 30.78 29.39
N PRO A 30 5.69 30.75 30.26
CA PRO A 30 5.10 29.48 30.66
C PRO A 30 4.76 28.74 29.37
N GLY A 31 5.22 27.48 29.26
CA GLY A 31 4.94 26.64 28.11
C GLY A 31 3.49 26.85 27.70
N SER A 32 3.29 27.26 26.46
CA SER A 32 1.96 27.38 25.89
C SER A 32 1.35 25.98 25.95
N ILE A 33 0.48 25.72 26.93
CA ILE A 33 -0.37 24.54 27.01
C ILE A 33 -1.49 24.72 25.96
N THR A 34 -1.12 24.99 24.71
CA THR A 34 -2.07 25.18 23.61
C THR A 34 -1.79 24.25 22.44
N THR A 35 -1.07 23.16 22.67
CA THR A 35 -0.90 22.12 21.65
C THR A 35 -1.17 20.78 22.30
N ASN A 36 -2.45 20.48 22.56
CA ASN A 36 -2.88 19.08 22.49
C ASN A 36 -2.63 18.69 21.04
N GLY A 37 -1.45 18.13 20.75
CA GLY A 37 -1.07 17.78 19.39
C GLY A 37 -2.03 16.75 18.84
N SER A 38 -2.41 16.90 17.57
CA SER A 38 -3.14 15.87 16.83
C SER A 38 -2.44 14.51 17.02
N PRO A 39 -3.14 13.47 17.50
CA PRO A 39 -2.51 12.19 17.78
C PRO A 39 -1.78 11.63 16.56
N VAL A 40 -0.69 10.89 16.81
CA VAL A 40 0.05 10.20 15.76
C VAL A 40 -0.33 8.71 15.74
N ALA A 41 -0.74 8.21 14.59
CA ALA A 41 -0.89 6.78 14.32
C ALA A 41 0.49 6.16 14.03
N LEU A 42 0.81 5.06 14.73
CA LEU A 42 2.07 4.32 14.55
C LEU A 42 1.81 2.84 14.28
N VAL A 43 2.57 2.26 13.35
CA VAL A 43 2.70 0.80 13.15
C VAL A 43 4.17 0.44 13.37
N ASP A 44 4.45 -0.52 14.25
CA ASP A 44 5.81 -0.94 14.61
C ASP A 44 6.77 0.21 15.00
N GLY A 45 6.20 1.28 15.57
CA GLY A 45 6.95 2.47 15.98
C GLY A 45 7.27 3.47 14.86
N ALA A 46 6.91 3.17 13.61
CA ALA A 46 6.96 4.11 12.50
C ALA A 46 5.61 4.81 12.31
N ALA A 47 5.63 6.02 11.75
CA ALA A 47 4.41 6.73 11.36
C ALA A 47 3.57 5.88 10.40
N ALA A 48 2.25 5.91 10.59
CA ALA A 48 1.27 5.26 9.73
C ALA A 48 0.62 6.32 8.82
N PRO A 49 1.27 6.71 7.71
CA PRO A 49 0.77 7.77 6.84
C PRO A 49 -0.56 7.36 6.21
N TYR A 50 -1.50 8.30 6.09
CA TYR A 50 -2.82 8.03 5.48
C TYR A 50 -3.61 6.90 6.16
N ALA A 51 -3.34 6.64 7.44
CA ALA A 51 -4.19 5.77 8.27
C ALA A 51 -5.63 6.28 8.23
N ALA A 52 -6.58 5.38 7.99
CA ALA A 52 -8.00 5.70 8.04
C ALA A 52 -8.42 5.83 9.50
N VAL A 53 -9.21 6.86 9.81
CA VAL A 53 -9.68 7.16 11.17
C VAL A 53 -11.19 7.28 11.13
N ALA A 54 -11.86 6.59 12.05
CA ALA A 54 -13.30 6.72 12.22
C ALA A 54 -13.68 6.79 13.71
N LEU A 55 -14.73 7.56 13.97
CA LEU A 55 -15.34 7.69 15.28
C LEU A 55 -16.82 7.33 15.18
N ARG A 56 -17.21 6.28 15.90
CA ARG A 56 -18.61 5.83 15.97
C ARG A 56 -19.09 5.87 17.40
N LYS A 57 -20.41 6.04 17.61
CA LYS A 57 -20.96 5.83 18.95
C LYS A 57 -20.69 4.40 19.40
N VAL A 58 -20.45 4.19 20.70
CA VAL A 58 -20.14 2.84 21.22
C VAL A 58 -21.21 1.80 20.91
N ASN A 59 -22.46 2.21 20.71
CA ASN A 59 -23.60 1.35 20.36
C ASN A 59 -23.98 1.40 18.87
N PHE A 60 -23.13 1.95 18.01
CA PHE A 60 -23.38 2.01 16.57
C PHE A 60 -23.45 0.60 15.97
N LYS A 61 -24.40 0.40 15.06
CA LYS A 61 -24.53 -0.79 14.23
C LYS A 61 -24.73 -0.30 12.80
N ALA A 62 -23.96 -0.83 11.86
CA ALA A 62 -24.12 -0.50 10.46
C ALA A 62 -25.52 -0.94 9.99
N SER A 63 -26.22 -0.04 9.29
CA SER A 63 -27.58 -0.25 8.75
C SER A 63 -27.58 -0.81 7.33
N GLU A 64 -26.43 -0.79 6.68
CA GLU A 64 -26.20 -1.33 5.35
C GLU A 64 -24.75 -1.81 5.29
N ALA A 65 -24.50 -2.84 4.48
CA ALA A 65 -23.13 -3.22 4.21
C ALA A 65 -22.47 -2.09 3.44
N VAL A 66 -21.38 -1.57 3.97
CA VAL A 66 -20.52 -0.70 3.20
C VAL A 66 -19.93 -1.58 2.09
N GLU A 67 -20.12 -1.21 0.82
CA GLU A 67 -19.57 -1.95 -0.33
C GLU A 67 -18.07 -2.22 -0.21
N GLU A 68 -17.40 -1.44 0.65
CA GLU A 68 -15.95 -1.45 0.85
C GLU A 68 -15.47 -2.53 1.83
N ASN A 69 -16.34 -3.29 2.53
CA ASN A 69 -15.99 -4.29 3.57
C ASN A 69 -14.85 -3.85 4.52
N ALA A 70 -14.64 -2.54 4.62
CA ALA A 70 -13.57 -1.95 5.38
C ALA A 70 -13.95 -2.05 6.85
N LEU A 71 -12.94 -2.17 7.73
CA LEU A 71 -13.19 -2.11 9.16
C LEU A 71 -13.95 -0.82 9.54
N ILE A 72 -13.66 0.25 8.81
CA ILE A 72 -14.23 1.57 8.98
C ILE A 72 -14.44 2.26 7.64
N VAL A 73 -15.45 3.11 7.57
CA VAL A 73 -15.54 4.21 6.61
C VAL A 73 -14.84 5.40 7.24
N ALA A 74 -13.72 5.82 6.66
CA ALA A 74 -12.90 6.88 7.22
C ALA A 74 -13.69 8.19 7.32
N ASP A 75 -13.78 8.77 8.52
CA ASP A 75 -14.21 10.16 8.70
C ASP A 75 -13.07 11.12 8.32
N GLU A 76 -11.83 10.66 8.49
CA GLU A 76 -10.60 11.40 8.24
C GLU A 76 -9.45 10.43 7.89
N TYR A 77 -8.40 10.96 7.25
CA TYR A 77 -7.15 10.26 7.02
C TYR A 77 -6.00 10.99 7.69
N ALA A 78 -5.07 10.22 8.25
CA ALA A 78 -3.83 10.78 8.77
C ALA A 78 -2.98 11.40 7.65
N ASP A 79 -2.14 12.39 7.98
CA ASP A 79 -1.20 13.00 7.05
C ASP A 79 -0.01 12.09 6.71
N GLU A 80 0.95 12.59 5.93
CA GLU A 80 2.18 11.86 5.55
C GLU A 80 3.08 11.48 6.75
N LYS A 81 2.83 12.07 7.92
CA LYS A 81 3.55 11.81 9.18
C LYS A 81 2.70 11.02 10.18
N GLY A 82 1.51 10.60 9.78
CA GLY A 82 0.59 9.82 10.61
C GLY A 82 -0.24 10.66 11.60
N HIS A 83 -0.26 11.99 11.51
CA HIS A 83 -1.11 12.84 12.36
C HIS A 83 -2.55 12.90 11.83
N PHE A 84 -3.54 12.88 12.72
CA PHE A 84 -4.97 13.05 12.37
C PHE A 84 -5.70 13.93 13.39
N ASP A 85 -6.75 14.66 12.98
CA ASP A 85 -7.46 15.65 13.79
C ASP A 85 -8.98 15.35 13.93
N ILE A 86 -9.30 14.33 14.72
CA ILE A 86 -10.68 13.93 14.95
C ILE A 86 -11.28 14.56 16.22
N LYS A 87 -12.49 15.12 16.10
CA LYS A 87 -13.20 15.75 17.22
C LYS A 87 -14.15 14.76 17.91
N VAL A 88 -13.82 14.38 19.14
CA VAL A 88 -14.73 13.57 19.99
C VAL A 88 -15.78 14.48 20.66
N PRO A 89 -17.09 14.22 20.47
CA PRO A 89 -18.14 15.03 21.10
C PRO A 89 -18.08 14.99 22.65
N GLU A 90 -18.44 16.10 23.29
CA GLU A 90 -18.34 16.26 24.76
C GLU A 90 -19.18 15.25 25.54
N ASN A 91 -20.35 14.87 25.02
CA ASN A 91 -21.30 13.99 25.67
C ASN A 91 -21.34 12.62 24.99
N GLY A 92 -20.93 11.57 25.72
CA GLY A 92 -21.10 10.18 25.31
C GLY A 92 -19.78 9.42 25.18
N GLU A 93 -19.92 8.14 24.85
CA GLU A 93 -18.83 7.22 24.61
C GLU A 93 -18.79 6.85 23.13
N TYR A 94 -17.58 6.91 22.58
CA TYR A 94 -17.34 6.69 21.17
C TYR A 94 -16.24 5.66 21.00
N ARG A 95 -16.36 4.79 20.01
CA ARG A 95 -15.30 3.90 19.59
C ARG A 95 -14.46 4.63 18.55
N LEU A 96 -13.21 4.93 18.91
CA LEU A 96 -12.19 5.39 17.99
C LEU A 96 -11.55 4.16 17.36
N THR A 97 -11.55 4.10 16.03
CA THR A 97 -10.91 3.05 15.27
C THR A 97 -9.97 3.67 14.24
N VAL A 98 -8.72 3.23 14.25
CA VAL A 98 -7.67 3.69 13.32
C VAL A 98 -7.10 2.47 12.62
N THR A 99 -7.04 2.49 11.29
CA THR A 99 -6.50 1.37 10.50
C THR A 99 -5.42 1.82 9.54
N HIS A 100 -4.40 0.98 9.39
CA HIS A 100 -3.33 1.17 8.42
C HIS A 100 -2.64 -0.16 8.15
N ALA A 101 -2.45 -0.50 6.88
CA ALA A 101 -1.60 -1.60 6.45
C ALA A 101 -1.88 -2.99 7.11
N GLY A 102 -3.15 -3.34 7.35
CA GLY A 102 -3.50 -4.61 8.01
C GLY A 102 -3.24 -4.61 9.53
N ALA A 103 -3.01 -3.44 10.10
CA ALA A 103 -3.01 -3.18 11.52
C ALA A 103 -4.16 -2.23 11.89
N ALA A 104 -4.67 -2.37 13.11
CA ALA A 104 -5.74 -1.55 13.63
C ALA A 104 -5.51 -1.21 15.11
N TYR A 105 -6.05 -0.07 15.50
CA TYR A 105 -6.32 0.29 16.88
C TYR A 105 -7.82 0.48 17.03
N SER A 106 -8.41 -0.07 18.08
CA SER A 106 -9.79 0.26 18.46
C SER A 106 -9.88 0.40 19.97
N LYS A 107 -10.51 1.49 20.44
CA LYS A 107 -10.85 1.69 21.85
C LYS A 107 -12.07 2.59 22.01
N VAL A 108 -12.79 2.38 23.11
CA VAL A 108 -13.79 3.33 23.59
C VAL A 108 -13.10 4.53 24.24
N VAL A 109 -13.50 5.73 23.81
CA VAL A 109 -12.99 7.02 24.26
C VAL A 109 -14.13 7.99 24.58
N THR A 110 -13.87 8.91 25.50
CA THR A 110 -14.66 10.12 25.75
C THR A 110 -13.86 11.35 25.31
N SER A 111 -14.49 12.52 25.27
CA SER A 111 -13.80 13.79 25.00
C SER A 111 -12.63 14.02 25.97
N GLU A 112 -12.80 13.69 27.26
CA GLU A 112 -11.78 13.81 28.29
C GLU A 112 -10.63 12.82 28.09
N SER A 113 -10.92 11.54 27.83
CA SER A 113 -9.87 10.53 27.66
C SER A 113 -9.07 10.78 26.38
N PHE A 114 -9.73 11.20 25.31
CA PHE A 114 -9.10 11.46 24.02
C PHE A 114 -8.19 12.69 24.04
N ALA A 115 -8.51 13.72 24.83
CA ALA A 115 -7.68 14.92 24.97
C ALA A 115 -6.25 14.64 25.49
N SER A 116 -6.00 13.45 26.03
CA SER A 116 -4.69 12.99 26.52
C SER A 116 -3.99 11.98 25.60
N VAL A 117 -4.56 11.69 24.43
CA VAL A 117 -4.00 10.72 23.48
C VAL A 117 -3.00 11.42 22.57
N ASP A 118 -1.71 11.23 22.82
CA ASP A 118 -0.66 11.74 21.94
C ASP A 118 -0.32 10.75 20.81
N THR A 119 -0.56 9.46 21.03
CA THR A 119 -0.12 8.39 20.13
C THR A 119 -1.08 7.22 20.15
N VAL A 120 -1.37 6.70 18.97
CA VAL A 120 -2.17 5.51 18.75
C VAL A 120 -1.28 4.43 18.13
N ARG A 121 -1.10 3.31 18.82
CA ARG A 121 -0.31 2.17 18.33
C ARG A 121 -1.25 1.16 17.70
N LEU A 122 -1.08 0.95 16.40
CA LEU A 122 -1.85 -0.01 15.63
C LEU A 122 -1.18 -1.37 15.75
N GLU A 123 -1.97 -2.40 15.99
CA GLU A 123 -1.54 -3.78 16.12
C GLU A 123 -2.08 -4.60 14.94
N PRO A 124 -1.39 -5.66 14.48
CA PRO A 124 -1.90 -6.53 13.43
C PRO A 124 -3.33 -7.01 13.71
N THR A 125 -4.20 -6.94 12.71
CA THR A 125 -5.60 -7.36 12.85
C THR A 125 -5.73 -8.89 12.99
N ALA A 126 -6.86 -9.32 13.53
CA ALA A 126 -7.27 -10.71 13.64
C ALA A 126 -8.30 -11.09 12.55
N VAL A 127 -8.55 -12.40 12.40
CA VAL A 127 -9.56 -12.94 11.48
C VAL A 127 -10.56 -13.79 12.24
N LEU A 128 -11.85 -13.50 12.13
CA LEU A 128 -12.93 -14.35 12.66
C LEU A 128 -13.67 -14.99 11.50
N ALA A 129 -13.76 -16.30 11.50
CA ALA A 129 -14.77 -17.02 10.76
C ALA A 129 -15.81 -17.57 11.73
N GLY A 130 -17.04 -17.72 11.24
CA GLY A 130 -18.07 -18.37 12.04
C GLY A 130 -19.17 -18.98 11.19
N VAL A 131 -20.00 -19.76 11.86
CA VAL A 131 -21.25 -20.29 11.30
C VAL A 131 -22.39 -19.94 12.24
N VAL A 132 -23.51 -19.48 11.69
CA VAL A 132 -24.73 -19.10 12.41
C VAL A 132 -25.95 -19.82 11.84
N ASP A 133 -27.02 -19.92 12.60
CA ASP A 133 -28.28 -20.45 12.09
C ASP A 133 -28.93 -19.43 11.15
N VAL A 134 -29.19 -19.83 9.91
CA VAL A 134 -29.97 -19.03 8.96
C VAL A 134 -31.45 -19.29 9.23
N PRO A 135 -32.25 -18.27 9.59
CA PRO A 135 -33.67 -18.45 9.87
C PRO A 135 -34.43 -19.05 8.68
N GLU A 136 -35.44 -19.89 8.97
CA GLU A 136 -36.30 -20.46 7.93
C GLU A 136 -36.92 -19.35 7.06
N GLY A 137 -36.74 -19.46 5.74
CA GLY A 137 -37.21 -18.47 4.77
C GLY A 137 -36.21 -17.35 4.44
N SER A 138 -35.05 -17.30 5.09
CA SER A 138 -33.94 -16.42 4.73
C SER A 138 -32.87 -17.18 3.94
N SER A 139 -32.14 -16.46 3.09
CA SER A 139 -30.97 -17.01 2.38
C SER A 139 -29.67 -16.76 3.14
N THR A 140 -29.72 -15.94 4.19
CA THR A 140 -28.52 -15.36 4.82
C THR A 140 -28.82 -14.73 6.18
N VAL A 141 -27.74 -14.42 6.89
CA VAL A 141 -27.71 -13.57 8.10
C VAL A 141 -26.61 -12.53 7.91
N TRP A 142 -26.83 -11.33 8.43
CA TRP A 142 -25.80 -10.31 8.51
C TRP A 142 -25.08 -10.36 9.85
N VAL A 143 -23.76 -10.29 9.80
CA VAL A 143 -22.88 -10.31 10.98
C VAL A 143 -22.05 -9.04 11.00
N GLY A 144 -22.14 -8.26 12.07
CA GLY A 144 -21.37 -7.02 12.22
C GLY A 144 -20.68 -6.89 13.57
N ILE A 145 -19.83 -5.86 13.70
CA ILE A 145 -19.15 -5.52 14.96
C ILE A 145 -19.68 -4.18 15.48
N VAL A 146 -20.20 -4.19 16.71
CA VAL A 146 -20.75 -3.01 17.37
C VAL A 146 -19.67 -1.92 17.53
N GLY A 147 -20.02 -0.69 17.16
CA GLY A 147 -19.13 0.47 17.19
C GLY A 147 -18.18 0.57 15.99
N THR A 148 -18.37 -0.24 14.94
CA THR A 148 -17.57 -0.20 13.70
C THR A 148 -18.49 -0.24 12.48
N ASP A 149 -17.93 -0.05 11.29
CA ASP A 149 -18.67 -0.13 10.04
C ASP A 149 -18.67 -1.56 9.44
N VAL A 150 -18.09 -2.53 10.15
CA VAL A 150 -18.03 -3.94 9.72
C VAL A 150 -19.42 -4.56 9.72
N LEU A 151 -19.82 -5.05 8.55
CA LEU A 151 -21.04 -5.81 8.35
C LEU A 151 -20.89 -6.73 7.14
N VAL A 152 -20.90 -8.05 7.35
CA VAL A 152 -20.75 -9.06 6.30
C VAL A 152 -21.97 -9.95 6.21
N LYS A 153 -22.25 -10.40 4.99
CA LYS A 153 -23.32 -11.33 4.68
C LYS A 153 -22.82 -12.77 4.87
N THR A 154 -23.63 -13.65 5.45
CA THR A 154 -23.32 -15.08 5.44
C THR A 154 -23.68 -15.71 4.09
N ASP A 155 -23.08 -16.86 3.78
CA ASP A 155 -23.62 -17.75 2.75
C ASP A 155 -24.94 -18.42 3.17
N GLU A 156 -25.52 -19.22 2.28
CA GLU A 156 -26.77 -19.98 2.50
C GLU A 156 -26.66 -21.03 3.61
N SER A 157 -25.43 -21.43 3.96
CA SER A 157 -25.14 -22.36 5.05
C SER A 157 -24.82 -21.63 6.36
N GLY A 158 -24.95 -20.30 6.40
CA GLY A 158 -24.73 -19.47 7.57
C GLY A 158 -23.27 -19.14 7.87
N TRP A 159 -22.35 -19.39 6.94
CA TRP A 159 -20.94 -19.10 7.13
C TRP A 159 -20.59 -17.64 6.86
N PHE A 160 -19.71 -17.08 7.66
CA PHE A 160 -19.15 -15.74 7.45
C PHE A 160 -17.66 -15.70 7.79
N ALA A 161 -16.98 -14.67 7.28
CA ALA A 161 -15.61 -14.35 7.62
C ALA A 161 -15.42 -12.82 7.76
N LEU A 162 -14.64 -12.42 8.75
CA LEU A 162 -14.24 -11.06 9.07
C LEU A 162 -12.71 -11.05 9.14
N SER A 163 -12.03 -10.49 8.13
CA SER A 163 -10.57 -10.68 7.96
C SER A 163 -9.69 -9.54 8.46
N SER A 164 -10.23 -8.56 9.17
CA SER A 164 -9.46 -7.41 9.64
C SER A 164 -9.92 -6.85 10.98
N ILE A 165 -10.23 -7.72 11.95
CA ILE A 165 -10.78 -7.33 13.25
C ILE A 165 -9.70 -6.67 14.13
N PRO A 166 -10.00 -5.58 14.87
CA PRO A 166 -9.04 -4.99 15.80
C PRO A 166 -8.72 -5.98 16.91
N ALA A 167 -7.43 -6.17 17.15
CA ALA A 167 -6.97 -7.00 18.24
C ALA A 167 -6.84 -6.22 19.55
N ASN A 168 -6.70 -6.96 20.66
CA ASN A 168 -6.44 -6.42 22.00
C ASN A 168 -7.51 -5.47 22.54
N ASP A 169 -8.75 -5.63 22.09
CA ASP A 169 -9.90 -4.89 22.62
C ASP A 169 -11.12 -5.78 22.81
N SER A 170 -12.02 -5.35 23.70
CA SER A 170 -13.31 -5.99 23.89
C SER A 170 -14.29 -5.49 22.81
N LEU A 171 -14.64 -6.38 21.90
CA LEU A 171 -15.57 -6.17 20.82
C LEU A 171 -16.86 -6.94 21.08
N GLN A 172 -17.90 -6.61 20.33
CA GLN A 172 -19.17 -7.33 20.38
C GLN A 172 -19.67 -7.54 18.95
N LEU A 173 -19.94 -8.80 18.62
CA LEU A 173 -20.63 -9.18 17.40
C LEU A 173 -22.13 -8.98 17.58
N TYR A 174 -22.80 -8.57 16.51
CA TYR A 174 -24.25 -8.60 16.40
C TYR A 174 -24.69 -9.35 15.15
N PHE A 175 -25.82 -10.03 15.26
CA PHE A 175 -26.43 -10.81 14.18
C PHE A 175 -27.81 -10.24 13.87
N VAL A 176 -28.10 -9.97 12.61
CA VAL A 176 -29.41 -9.48 12.15
C VAL A 176 -29.87 -10.24 10.92
N ASN A 177 -31.18 -10.37 10.75
CA ASN A 177 -31.74 -11.03 9.57
C ASN A 177 -31.50 -10.24 8.28
N GLU A 178 -31.81 -10.86 7.15
CA GLU A 178 -31.59 -10.31 5.79
C GLU A 178 -32.12 -8.88 5.60
N ASP A 179 -33.26 -8.55 6.20
CA ASP A 179 -33.94 -7.25 6.08
C ASP A 179 -33.56 -6.22 7.17
N PHE A 180 -32.61 -6.54 8.06
CA PHE A 180 -32.17 -5.70 9.19
C PHE A 180 -33.22 -5.35 10.25
N ASP A 181 -34.43 -5.90 10.17
CA ASP A 181 -35.55 -5.54 11.07
C ASP A 181 -35.59 -6.39 12.36
N LYS A 182 -34.84 -7.49 12.41
CA LYS A 182 -34.82 -8.43 13.53
C LYS A 182 -33.39 -8.75 13.99
N SER A 183 -33.11 -8.43 15.25
CA SER A 183 -31.90 -8.89 15.96
C SER A 183 -31.98 -10.40 16.23
N LEU A 184 -30.94 -11.13 15.85
CA LEU A 184 -30.78 -12.56 16.07
C LEU A 184 -29.86 -12.88 17.27
N GLY A 185 -29.08 -11.91 17.74
CA GLY A 185 -28.30 -12.04 18.97
C GLY A 185 -27.07 -11.14 18.99
N GLU A 186 -26.33 -11.20 20.11
CA GLU A 186 -25.04 -10.53 20.30
C GLU A 186 -24.07 -11.49 21.00
N LYS A 187 -22.77 -11.36 20.71
CA LYS A 187 -21.71 -12.17 21.33
C LYS A 187 -20.47 -11.33 21.60
N ASP A 188 -19.91 -11.46 22.79
CA ASP A 188 -18.65 -10.81 23.12
C ASP A 188 -17.50 -11.48 22.36
N LEU A 189 -16.54 -10.65 21.93
CA LEU A 189 -15.40 -11.05 21.15
C LEU A 189 -14.14 -10.40 21.71
N PHE A 190 -13.11 -11.21 21.94
CA PHE A 190 -11.76 -10.73 22.21
C PHE A 190 -10.81 -11.56 21.37
N VAL A 191 -9.93 -10.88 20.63
CA VAL A 191 -8.96 -11.50 19.74
C VAL A 191 -7.59 -10.88 19.96
N SER A 192 -6.56 -11.71 19.88
CA SER A 192 -5.16 -11.32 19.94
C SER A 192 -4.66 -10.93 18.55
N PRO A 193 -3.54 -10.19 18.43
CA PRO A 193 -3.00 -9.80 17.14
C PRO A 193 -2.69 -11.01 16.28
N MET A 194 -3.12 -10.98 15.02
CA MET A 194 -3.00 -12.09 14.06
C MET A 194 -3.68 -13.39 14.48
N GLU A 195 -4.46 -13.37 15.56
CA GLU A 195 -5.26 -14.52 15.94
C GLU A 195 -6.29 -14.76 14.84
N SER A 196 -6.56 -16.03 14.57
CA SER A 196 -7.70 -16.35 13.77
C SER A 196 -8.50 -17.48 14.37
N ILE A 197 -9.78 -17.18 14.51
CA ILE A 197 -10.72 -17.99 15.26
C ILE A 197 -11.83 -18.43 14.31
N MET A 198 -12.22 -19.68 14.49
CA MET A 198 -13.42 -20.23 13.86
C MET A 198 -14.39 -20.60 14.98
N GLN A 199 -15.58 -20.01 14.96
CA GLN A 199 -16.56 -20.21 16.02
C GLN A 199 -17.93 -20.61 15.48
N ASP A 200 -18.49 -21.68 16.04
CA ASP A 200 -19.87 -22.09 15.79
C ASP A 200 -20.79 -21.34 16.74
N TYR A 201 -21.65 -20.49 16.18
CA TYR A 201 -22.59 -19.65 16.91
C TYR A 201 -24.02 -20.21 16.87
N ARG A 202 -24.23 -21.36 16.23
CA ARG A 202 -25.53 -22.04 16.21
C ARG A 202 -25.92 -22.45 17.62
N GLU A 203 -27.22 -22.43 17.91
CA GLU A 203 -27.69 -22.95 19.20
C GLU A 203 -27.41 -24.46 19.23
N THR A 204 -26.55 -24.90 20.15
CA THR A 204 -26.22 -26.32 20.29
C THR A 204 -27.47 -27.11 20.69
N ALA A 205 -28.18 -27.66 19.71
CA ALA A 205 -28.77 -28.98 19.89
C ALA A 205 -27.59 -29.96 19.95
N ALA A 206 -27.58 -30.80 20.99
CA ALA A 206 -26.64 -31.92 21.05
C ALA A 206 -26.74 -32.71 19.73
N PRO A 207 -25.62 -33.17 19.15
CA PRO A 207 -25.67 -33.88 17.88
C PRO A 207 -26.53 -35.14 18.06
N GLU A 208 -27.69 -35.19 17.42
CA GLU A 208 -28.34 -36.46 17.13
C GLU A 208 -27.50 -37.13 16.03
N ASP A 209 -26.86 -38.22 16.44
CA ASP A 209 -26.15 -39.15 15.58
C ASP A 209 -27.16 -39.82 14.64
N THR A 210 -27.39 -39.21 13.49
CA THR A 210 -28.12 -39.84 12.39
C THR A 210 -27.18 -40.01 11.21
N THR A 211 -26.38 -41.07 11.23
CA THR A 211 -25.81 -41.64 10.01
C THR A 211 -26.93 -42.28 9.17
N PRO A 212 -27.16 -41.86 7.92
CA PRO A 212 -27.75 -42.73 6.92
C PRO A 212 -26.64 -43.65 6.39
N GLU A 213 -26.81 -44.95 6.54
CA GLU A 213 -26.17 -45.92 5.66
C GLU A 213 -26.75 -45.71 4.26
N ASP A 214 -25.93 -45.29 3.31
CA ASP A 214 -26.17 -45.61 1.91
C ASP A 214 -24.86 -46.01 1.23
N THR A 215 -24.84 -47.27 0.80
CA THR A 215 -23.77 -47.94 0.08
C THR A 215 -23.83 -47.59 -1.40
N VAL A 216 -22.85 -46.83 -1.88
CA VAL A 216 -22.22 -47.02 -3.20
C VAL A 216 -20.75 -46.73 -2.99
N GLU A 217 -19.87 -47.70 -3.27
CA GLU A 217 -18.41 -47.55 -3.18
C GLU A 217 -17.94 -46.73 -4.41
N PRO A 218 -17.52 -45.47 -4.26
CA PRO A 218 -16.85 -44.75 -5.33
C PRO A 218 -15.39 -45.24 -5.38
N GLU A 219 -14.75 -45.15 -6.55
CA GLU A 219 -13.30 -45.34 -6.64
C GLU A 219 -12.61 -44.44 -5.62
N LYS A 220 -11.93 -45.04 -4.64
CA LYS A 220 -11.31 -44.35 -3.51
C LYS A 220 -10.24 -43.38 -4.03
N LEU A 221 -10.57 -42.10 -4.18
CA LEU A 221 -9.57 -41.11 -4.56
C LEU A 221 -8.56 -40.96 -3.43
N LEU A 222 -7.37 -40.48 -3.78
CA LEU A 222 -6.30 -40.24 -2.82
C LEU A 222 -6.69 -39.05 -1.93
N GLN A 223 -6.90 -39.30 -0.62
CA GLN A 223 -7.20 -38.24 0.33
C GLN A 223 -5.95 -37.43 0.69
N VAL A 224 -6.01 -36.13 0.48
CA VAL A 224 -4.95 -35.18 0.84
C VAL A 224 -5.09 -34.79 2.31
N LEU A 225 -4.00 -34.80 3.07
CA LEU A 225 -3.93 -34.40 4.47
C LEU A 225 -3.41 -32.96 4.61
N ALA A 226 -4.24 -32.06 5.12
CA ALA A 226 -3.85 -30.70 5.49
C ALA A 226 -3.45 -30.64 6.97
N LEU A 227 -2.26 -30.10 7.24
CA LEU A 227 -1.71 -29.93 8.57
C LEU A 227 -1.42 -28.46 8.86
N LEU A 228 -1.64 -28.03 10.10
CA LEU A 228 -1.05 -26.82 10.63
C LEU A 228 0.47 -26.98 10.78
N LYS A 229 1.16 -25.87 11.05
CA LYS A 229 2.62 -25.82 11.14
C LYS A 229 3.20 -26.74 12.22
N ASP A 230 2.49 -26.90 13.33
CA ASP A 230 2.85 -27.79 14.44
C ASP A 230 2.60 -29.28 14.14
N GLY A 231 2.02 -29.59 12.98
CA GLY A 231 1.70 -30.94 12.55
C GLY A 231 0.33 -31.43 13.01
N THR A 232 -0.45 -30.62 13.70
CA THR A 232 -1.85 -30.94 14.00
C THR A 232 -2.70 -30.89 12.72
N PRO A 233 -3.76 -31.71 12.62
CA PRO A 233 -4.66 -31.64 11.48
C PRO A 233 -5.34 -30.27 11.37
N ALA A 234 -5.35 -29.69 10.17
CA ALA A 234 -6.14 -28.50 9.87
C ALA A 234 -7.59 -28.93 9.61
N THR A 235 -8.34 -29.17 10.69
CA THR A 235 -9.71 -29.69 10.64
C THR A 235 -10.70 -28.64 10.14
N TYR A 236 -11.67 -29.05 9.33
CA TYR A 236 -12.70 -28.15 8.76
C TYR A 236 -12.13 -26.92 8.03
N ALA A 237 -10.89 -27.04 7.54
CA ALA A 237 -10.21 -26.04 6.75
C ALA A 237 -10.94 -25.86 5.42
N THR A 238 -11.04 -24.62 4.97
CA THR A 238 -11.59 -24.29 3.66
C THR A 238 -10.62 -24.73 2.58
N VAL A 239 -11.11 -25.43 1.56
CA VAL A 239 -10.34 -25.84 0.38
C VAL A 239 -10.98 -25.25 -0.85
N ALA A 240 -10.17 -24.66 -1.71
CA ALA A 240 -10.59 -24.10 -2.98
C ALA A 240 -9.57 -24.38 -4.08
N LEU A 241 -10.07 -24.63 -5.28
CA LEU A 241 -9.28 -24.79 -6.49
C LEU A 241 -9.76 -23.79 -7.53
N ARG A 242 -8.87 -22.91 -7.98
CA ARG A 242 -9.16 -21.91 -9.01
C ARG A 242 -8.18 -22.07 -10.17
N ALA A 243 -8.58 -21.68 -11.38
CA ALA A 243 -7.60 -21.52 -12.47
C ALA A 243 -6.52 -20.52 -12.02
N ALA A 244 -5.26 -20.77 -12.39
CA ALA A 244 -4.14 -19.99 -11.89
C ALA A 244 -4.17 -18.50 -12.31
N ASP A 245 -4.90 -18.20 -13.38
CA ASP A 245 -5.16 -16.87 -13.95
C ASP A 245 -6.58 -16.37 -13.68
N ALA A 246 -7.35 -17.07 -12.84
CA ALA A 246 -8.70 -16.64 -12.46
C ALA A 246 -8.65 -15.26 -11.78
N LYS A 247 -9.60 -14.40 -12.15
CA LYS A 247 -9.93 -13.15 -11.48
C LYS A 247 -11.30 -13.30 -10.84
N VAL A 248 -11.56 -12.55 -9.78
CA VAL A 248 -12.90 -12.42 -9.21
C VAL A 248 -13.87 -11.89 -10.28
N GLU A 249 -15.03 -12.54 -10.39
CA GLU A 249 -16.07 -12.19 -11.37
C GLU A 249 -16.96 -11.02 -10.88
N ASP A 250 -17.24 -10.99 -9.57
CA ASP A 250 -18.09 -9.98 -8.94
C ASP A 250 -17.28 -8.89 -8.23
N TYR A 251 -17.46 -7.64 -8.68
CA TYR A 251 -16.75 -6.46 -8.16
C TYR A 251 -17.42 -5.89 -6.91
N ALA A 252 -17.50 -6.72 -5.87
CA ALA A 252 -17.69 -6.29 -4.50
C ALA A 252 -16.36 -6.47 -3.76
N VAL A 253 -16.11 -5.72 -2.69
CA VAL A 253 -14.94 -6.06 -1.87
C VAL A 253 -15.14 -7.49 -1.36
N GLN A 254 -14.17 -8.35 -1.63
CA GLN A 254 -14.12 -9.70 -1.13
C GLN A 254 -12.89 -9.82 -0.25
N ASN A 255 -13.14 -9.94 1.04
CA ASN A 255 -12.13 -9.95 2.09
C ASN A 255 -11.75 -11.38 2.53
N THR A 256 -12.38 -12.38 1.90
CA THR A 256 -12.07 -13.79 2.08
C THR A 256 -10.99 -14.19 1.08
N MET A 257 -10.00 -14.99 1.51
CA MET A 257 -8.95 -15.44 0.59
C MET A 257 -9.52 -16.32 -0.54
N VAL A 258 -10.46 -17.21 -0.21
CA VAL A 258 -11.14 -18.11 -1.15
C VAL A 258 -12.53 -18.49 -0.63
N GLU A 259 -13.50 -18.61 -1.53
CA GLU A 259 -14.77 -19.26 -1.29
C GLU A 259 -14.59 -20.79 -1.26
N SER A 260 -15.33 -21.45 -0.38
CA SER A 260 -15.14 -22.89 -0.12
C SER A 260 -15.73 -23.74 -1.23
N ASP A 261 -14.91 -24.52 -1.93
CA ASP A 261 -15.40 -25.62 -2.76
C ASP A 261 -15.77 -26.83 -1.89
N LEU A 262 -14.94 -27.08 -0.86
CA LEU A 262 -15.15 -28.13 0.13
C LEU A 262 -14.37 -27.84 1.41
N ARG A 263 -14.54 -28.70 2.40
CA ARG A 263 -13.81 -28.62 3.67
C ARG A 263 -13.11 -29.91 4.04
N THR A 264 -12.03 -29.79 4.80
CA THR A 264 -11.38 -30.95 5.39
C THR A 264 -12.23 -31.58 6.49
N ASP A 265 -12.07 -32.88 6.70
CA ASP A 265 -12.75 -33.61 7.77
C ASP A 265 -12.13 -33.32 9.16
N LYS A 266 -12.65 -34.01 10.18
CA LYS A 266 -12.13 -33.94 11.56
C LYS A 266 -10.68 -34.41 11.73
N ASN A 267 -10.09 -35.04 10.71
CA ASN A 267 -8.70 -35.49 10.66
C ASN A 267 -7.86 -34.63 9.69
N GLY A 268 -8.39 -33.50 9.22
CA GLY A 268 -7.72 -32.60 8.27
C GLY A 268 -7.60 -33.18 6.86
N ARG A 269 -8.39 -34.19 6.49
CA ARG A 269 -8.35 -34.84 5.18
C ARG A 269 -9.42 -34.30 4.25
N PHE A 270 -9.12 -34.24 2.97
CA PHE A 270 -10.10 -33.92 1.95
C PHE A 270 -9.87 -34.70 0.67
N GLU A 271 -10.90 -34.72 -0.17
CA GLU A 271 -10.97 -35.42 -1.43
C GLU A 271 -11.62 -34.50 -2.47
N MET A 272 -11.05 -34.43 -3.67
CA MET A 272 -11.50 -33.54 -4.73
C MET A 272 -11.27 -34.20 -6.09
N GLU A 273 -12.19 -34.00 -7.02
CA GLU A 273 -11.96 -34.32 -8.43
C GLU A 273 -10.99 -33.31 -9.05
N TRP A 274 -9.87 -33.81 -9.58
CA TRP A 274 -8.85 -32.95 -10.17
C TRP A 274 -9.15 -32.66 -11.64
N PRO A 275 -8.95 -31.42 -12.12
CA PRO A 275 -9.05 -31.13 -13.55
C PRO A 275 -8.03 -31.92 -14.38
N ASP A 276 -8.39 -32.28 -15.60
CA ASP A 276 -7.52 -33.06 -16.51
C ASP A 276 -6.38 -32.23 -17.14
N SER A 277 -6.58 -30.92 -17.30
CA SER A 277 -5.64 -30.02 -17.96
C SER A 277 -5.74 -28.58 -17.44
N GLY A 278 -4.64 -27.82 -17.59
CA GLY A 278 -4.54 -26.42 -17.13
C GLY A 278 -3.57 -26.24 -15.96
N ASN A 279 -3.47 -24.99 -15.50
CA ASN A 279 -2.77 -24.64 -14.27
C ASN A 279 -3.80 -24.14 -13.26
N TYR A 280 -3.72 -24.63 -12.02
CA TYR A 280 -4.67 -24.29 -10.96
C TYR A 280 -3.94 -23.91 -9.69
N ARG A 281 -4.47 -22.92 -8.99
CA ARG A 281 -4.08 -22.57 -7.64
C ARG A 281 -4.93 -23.37 -6.67
N LEU A 282 -4.29 -24.27 -5.93
CA LEU A 282 -4.92 -24.96 -4.79
C LEU A 282 -4.65 -24.13 -3.55
N THR A 283 -5.72 -23.74 -2.86
CA THR A 283 -5.66 -22.96 -1.63
C THR A 283 -6.39 -23.69 -0.52
N VAL A 284 -5.73 -23.84 0.64
CA VAL A 284 -6.31 -24.39 1.86
C VAL A 284 -6.10 -23.39 2.98
N THR A 285 -7.16 -22.96 3.65
CA THR A 285 -7.09 -21.95 4.72
C THR A 285 -7.73 -22.44 6.01
N LYS A 286 -7.09 -22.10 7.13
CA LYS A 286 -7.58 -22.38 8.47
C LYS A 286 -6.92 -21.44 9.46
N ASP A 287 -7.73 -20.74 10.26
CA ASP A 287 -7.28 -20.02 11.45
C ASP A 287 -6.04 -19.15 11.22
N GLY A 288 -6.04 -18.32 10.16
CA GLY A 288 -4.92 -17.39 9.90
C GLY A 288 -3.69 -18.09 9.36
N PHE A 289 -3.81 -19.37 9.01
CA PHE A 289 -2.86 -20.14 8.25
C PHE A 289 -3.43 -20.47 6.87
N ALA A 290 -2.55 -20.52 5.88
CA ALA A 290 -2.89 -20.93 4.54
C ALA A 290 -1.78 -21.75 3.89
N TYR A 291 -2.20 -22.63 3.02
CA TYR A 291 -1.38 -23.24 2.00
C TYR A 291 -1.91 -22.74 0.66
N SER A 292 -1.06 -22.17 -0.19
CA SER A 292 -1.47 -21.84 -1.55
C SER A 292 -0.33 -22.06 -2.53
N LYS A 293 -0.61 -22.74 -3.65
CA LYS A 293 0.38 -23.00 -4.68
C LYS A 293 -0.26 -23.30 -6.03
N VAL A 294 0.40 -22.87 -7.10
CA VAL A 294 0.02 -23.20 -8.47
C VAL A 294 0.58 -24.57 -8.87
N TYR A 295 -0.30 -25.42 -9.40
CA TYR A 295 0.00 -26.75 -9.92
C TYR A 295 -0.47 -26.89 -11.37
N LYS A 296 0.24 -27.74 -12.12
CA LYS A 296 -0.34 -28.32 -13.34
C LYS A 296 -1.35 -29.39 -12.93
N ALA A 297 -2.47 -29.47 -13.62
CA ALA A 297 -3.52 -30.48 -13.44
C ALA A 297 -2.98 -31.89 -13.11
N LYS A 298 -2.09 -32.42 -13.97
CA LYS A 298 -1.45 -33.74 -13.81
C LYS A 298 -0.63 -33.97 -12.53
N ASP A 299 -0.26 -32.90 -11.83
CA ASP A 299 0.56 -32.96 -10.62
C ASP A 299 -0.31 -32.88 -9.35
N LEU A 300 -1.58 -32.49 -9.45
CA LEU A 300 -2.53 -32.45 -8.32
C LEU A 300 -2.81 -33.85 -7.75
N ALA A 301 -2.93 -34.86 -8.63
CA ALA A 301 -3.17 -36.25 -8.23
C ALA A 301 -2.03 -36.89 -7.41
N LYS A 302 -0.88 -36.21 -7.29
CA LYS A 302 0.29 -36.68 -6.53
C LYS A 302 0.38 -36.04 -5.13
N LEU A 303 -0.55 -35.15 -4.79
CA LEU A 303 -0.56 -34.49 -3.50
C LEU A 303 -0.95 -35.48 -2.41
N ASP A 304 -0.19 -35.48 -1.32
CA ASP A 304 -0.43 -36.34 -0.16
C ASP A 304 -0.63 -35.48 1.08
N THR A 305 0.35 -34.62 1.40
CA THR A 305 0.30 -33.77 2.59
C THR A 305 0.58 -32.31 2.25
N LEU A 306 -0.23 -31.42 2.81
CA LEU A 306 -0.10 -29.97 2.74
C LEU A 306 0.21 -29.42 4.14
N ARG A 307 1.04 -28.39 4.22
CA ARG A 307 1.36 -27.70 5.49
C ARG A 307 1.02 -26.24 5.35
N LEU A 308 0.06 -25.79 6.15
CA LEU A 308 -0.37 -24.41 6.19
C LEU A 308 0.68 -23.58 6.95
N GLU A 309 0.94 -22.38 6.46
CA GLU A 309 1.82 -21.38 7.07
C GLU A 309 0.99 -20.16 7.45
N ALA A 310 1.44 -19.39 8.43
CA ALA A 310 0.74 -18.18 8.81
C ALA A 310 0.61 -17.24 7.63
N THR A 311 -0.58 -16.65 7.48
CA THR A 311 -0.86 -15.66 6.45
C THR A 311 -0.12 -14.35 6.72
N ALA A 312 -0.25 -13.44 5.77
CA ALA A 312 0.32 -12.11 5.85
C ALA A 312 -0.68 -11.09 5.29
N SER A 313 -0.46 -9.81 5.56
CA SER A 313 -1.16 -8.72 4.90
C SER A 313 -0.18 -8.00 3.98
N ILE A 314 -0.57 -7.78 2.73
CA ILE A 314 0.23 -7.03 1.76
C ILE A 314 -0.39 -5.66 1.60
N SER A 315 0.35 -4.64 1.99
CA SER A 315 -0.06 -3.25 1.82
C SER A 315 0.81 -2.62 0.76
N SER A 316 0.21 -1.84 -0.14
CA SER A 316 0.94 -1.20 -1.23
C SER A 316 0.13 -0.04 -1.79
N LYS A 317 0.60 0.55 -2.88
CA LYS A 317 -0.09 1.58 -3.65
C LYS A 317 0.00 1.33 -5.14
N VAL A 318 -0.95 1.89 -5.88
CA VAL A 318 -0.96 2.02 -7.33
C VAL A 318 -1.12 3.50 -7.67
N THR A 319 -0.42 3.96 -8.70
CA THR A 319 -0.53 5.34 -9.15
C THR A 319 -1.81 5.49 -9.96
N LEU A 320 -2.78 6.24 -9.42
CA LEU A 320 -4.04 6.54 -10.11
C LEU A 320 -3.82 7.53 -11.27
N ARG A 321 -4.68 7.48 -12.28
CA ARG A 321 -4.79 8.54 -13.28
C ARG A 321 -5.56 9.71 -12.69
N THR A 322 -5.36 10.89 -13.28
CA THR A 322 -6.13 12.08 -12.90
C THR A 322 -7.63 11.82 -13.07
N GLY A 323 -8.38 12.08 -12.00
CA GLY A 323 -9.84 11.93 -11.97
C GLY A 323 -10.33 10.54 -11.56
N GLU A 324 -9.44 9.55 -11.43
CA GLU A 324 -9.79 8.27 -10.83
C GLU A 324 -9.88 8.40 -9.30
N GLU A 325 -10.97 7.90 -8.74
CA GLU A 325 -11.18 7.89 -7.28
C GLU A 325 -10.68 6.60 -6.64
N PHE A 326 -10.66 5.49 -7.38
CA PHE A 326 -10.16 4.20 -6.94
C PHE A 326 -9.89 3.24 -8.10
N LEU A 327 -9.21 2.14 -7.80
CA LEU A 327 -9.08 0.95 -8.65
C LEU A 327 -9.44 -0.30 -7.82
N TRP A 328 -9.74 -1.40 -8.50
CA TRP A 328 -9.89 -2.71 -7.89
C TRP A 328 -8.57 -3.47 -7.93
N VAL A 329 -8.22 -4.15 -6.84
CA VAL A 329 -6.97 -4.90 -6.69
C VAL A 329 -7.30 -6.31 -6.24
N GLY A 330 -6.92 -7.31 -7.02
CA GLY A 330 -7.15 -8.71 -6.68
C GLY A 330 -5.91 -9.58 -6.88
N VAL A 331 -6.00 -10.83 -6.43
CA VAL A 331 -4.90 -11.80 -6.54
C VAL A 331 -5.33 -12.95 -7.46
N TYR A 332 -4.52 -13.25 -8.47
CA TYR A 332 -4.82 -14.31 -9.42
C TYR A 332 -4.96 -15.68 -8.73
N GLY A 333 -6.06 -16.36 -9.04
CA GLY A 333 -6.41 -17.67 -8.48
C GLY A 333 -6.89 -17.64 -7.03
N LEU A 334 -7.17 -16.45 -6.47
CA LEU A 334 -7.81 -16.27 -5.17
C LEU A 334 -9.13 -15.50 -5.37
N ASP A 335 -10.05 -15.61 -4.41
CA ASP A 335 -11.32 -14.88 -4.42
C ASP A 335 -11.20 -13.59 -3.59
N LEU A 336 -10.02 -12.96 -3.66
CA LEU A 336 -9.68 -11.76 -2.90
C LEU A 336 -9.68 -10.55 -3.84
N LEU A 337 -10.50 -9.56 -3.52
CA LEU A 337 -10.64 -8.33 -4.29
C LEU A 337 -10.87 -7.15 -3.33
N VAL A 338 -9.99 -6.15 -3.38
CA VAL A 338 -10.07 -4.97 -2.52
C VAL A 338 -10.09 -3.70 -3.35
N LYS A 339 -10.63 -2.63 -2.78
CA LYS A 339 -10.69 -1.31 -3.40
C LYS A 339 -9.49 -0.48 -2.93
N THR A 340 -8.90 0.32 -3.81
CA THR A 340 -7.93 1.33 -3.36
C THR A 340 -8.64 2.54 -2.77
N ASN A 341 -7.95 3.32 -1.93
CA ASN A 341 -8.40 4.67 -1.60
C ASN A 341 -8.09 5.67 -2.74
N ASN A 342 -8.41 6.95 -2.50
CA ASN A 342 -8.23 8.07 -3.45
C ASN A 342 -6.77 8.48 -3.71
N VAL A 343 -5.81 7.87 -3.00
CA VAL A 343 -4.37 8.00 -3.29
C VAL A 343 -3.80 6.69 -3.83
N GLY A 344 -4.67 5.73 -4.19
CA GLY A 344 -4.31 4.45 -4.76
C GLY A 344 -3.69 3.45 -3.78
N SER A 345 -3.74 3.72 -2.47
CA SER A 345 -3.27 2.76 -1.45
C SER A 345 -4.29 1.66 -1.22
N TYR A 346 -3.82 0.44 -0.94
CA TYR A 346 -4.65 -0.73 -0.67
C TYR A 346 -3.97 -1.70 0.30
N VAL A 347 -4.77 -2.59 0.87
CA VAL A 347 -4.33 -3.70 1.72
C VAL A 347 -5.01 -4.98 1.25
N LEU A 348 -4.23 -6.00 0.94
CA LEU A 348 -4.70 -7.37 0.71
C LEU A 348 -4.57 -8.14 2.03
N PRO A 349 -5.67 -8.34 2.77
CA PRO A 349 -5.61 -8.99 4.07
C PRO A 349 -5.38 -10.50 3.93
N SER A 350 -4.67 -11.06 4.91
CA SER A 350 -4.60 -12.50 5.14
C SER A 350 -4.22 -13.34 3.92
N VAL A 351 -3.34 -12.87 3.04
CA VAL A 351 -2.86 -13.60 1.85
C VAL A 351 -1.89 -14.74 2.21
N PRO A 352 -1.70 -15.75 1.32
CA PRO A 352 -0.71 -16.80 1.53
C PRO A 352 0.72 -16.25 1.62
N ALA A 353 1.47 -16.70 2.64
CA ALA A 353 2.88 -16.37 2.78
C ALA A 353 3.79 -17.39 2.04
N LYS A 354 5.02 -16.97 1.72
CA LYS A 354 6.06 -17.76 1.02
C LYS A 354 5.70 -18.25 -0.38
N ASP A 355 4.55 -17.82 -0.92
CA ASP A 355 4.17 -18.08 -2.30
C ASP A 355 4.29 -16.81 -3.15
N SER A 356 4.54 -16.99 -4.45
CA SER A 356 4.53 -15.89 -5.41
C SER A 356 3.09 -15.55 -5.77
N LEU A 357 2.64 -14.38 -5.34
CA LEU A 357 1.30 -13.86 -5.64
C LEU A 357 1.38 -12.95 -6.86
N GLY A 358 0.58 -13.24 -7.87
CA GLY A 358 0.32 -12.32 -8.98
C GLY A 358 -0.88 -11.46 -8.62
N ILE A 359 -0.68 -10.15 -8.56
CA ILE A 359 -1.74 -9.20 -8.25
C ILE A 359 -2.12 -8.49 -9.55
N TYR A 360 -3.42 -8.41 -9.80
CA TYR A 360 -3.99 -7.64 -10.90
C TYR A 360 -4.70 -6.41 -10.36
N ILE A 361 -4.66 -5.34 -11.14
CA ILE A 361 -5.34 -4.10 -10.85
C ILE A 361 -6.20 -3.77 -12.05
N VAL A 362 -7.47 -3.44 -11.84
CA VAL A 362 -8.44 -3.18 -12.92
C VAL A 362 -9.25 -1.93 -12.63
N MET A 363 -9.78 -1.35 -13.70
CA MET A 363 -10.62 -0.15 -13.65
C MET A 363 -11.96 -0.42 -12.95
N PRO A 364 -12.57 0.58 -12.28
CA PRO A 364 -13.87 0.47 -11.65
C PRO A 364 -14.99 -0.01 -12.57
N ASP A 365 -14.91 0.34 -13.85
CA ASP A 365 -15.94 0.11 -14.87
C ASP A 365 -15.64 -1.07 -15.79
N SER A 366 -14.49 -1.75 -15.63
CA SER A 366 -14.09 -2.81 -16.55
C SER A 366 -13.14 -3.83 -15.93
N ALA A 367 -13.70 -4.98 -15.58
CA ALA A 367 -13.01 -6.21 -15.20
C ALA A 367 -11.91 -6.67 -16.17
N ASN A 368 -12.13 -6.37 -17.46
CA ASN A 368 -11.29 -6.80 -18.55
C ASN A 368 -10.24 -5.76 -18.93
N SER A 369 -10.36 -4.52 -18.43
CA SER A 369 -9.35 -3.49 -18.62
C SER A 369 -8.33 -3.59 -17.50
N LEU A 370 -7.28 -4.37 -17.78
CA LEU A 370 -6.12 -4.44 -16.90
C LEU A 370 -5.46 -3.07 -16.84
N TYR A 371 -5.36 -2.54 -15.62
CA TYR A 371 -4.67 -1.29 -15.33
C TYR A 371 -3.17 -1.54 -15.14
N ALA A 372 -2.83 -2.43 -14.21
CA ALA A 372 -1.46 -2.81 -13.92
C ALA A 372 -1.40 -4.24 -13.35
N GLU A 373 -0.22 -4.83 -13.40
CA GLU A 373 0.09 -6.11 -12.77
C GLU A 373 1.41 -6.02 -12.04
N TRP A 374 1.50 -6.75 -10.93
CA TRP A 374 2.77 -6.90 -10.23
C TRP A 374 2.81 -8.23 -9.49
N LYS A 375 4.01 -8.61 -9.05
CA LYS A 375 4.26 -9.86 -8.33
C LYS A 375 4.95 -9.57 -7.03
N THR A 376 4.57 -10.31 -6.00
CA THR A 376 5.10 -10.14 -4.66
C THR A 376 5.15 -11.48 -3.92
N ILE A 377 5.94 -11.53 -2.86
CA ILE A 377 6.02 -12.63 -1.92
C ILE A 377 5.91 -12.02 -0.52
N ALA A 378 4.97 -12.52 0.28
CA ALA A 378 4.84 -12.09 1.66
C ALA A 378 5.56 -13.04 2.62
N ASP A 379 6.20 -12.45 3.63
CA ASP A 379 6.73 -13.19 4.77
C ASP A 379 5.59 -13.55 5.74
N PRO A 380 5.61 -14.73 6.38
CA PRO A 380 4.60 -15.10 7.36
C PRO A 380 4.54 -14.08 8.50
N TYR A 381 3.33 -13.77 8.98
CA TYR A 381 3.07 -12.78 10.02
C TYR A 381 3.44 -11.33 9.66
N SER A 382 3.67 -11.01 8.38
CA SER A 382 4.04 -9.67 7.93
C SER A 382 2.81 -8.79 7.66
N THR A 383 2.92 -7.50 8.00
CA THR A 383 1.99 -6.41 7.61
C THR A 383 2.69 -5.35 6.76
N LYS A 384 3.87 -5.69 6.22
CA LYS A 384 4.78 -4.71 5.61
C LYS A 384 4.14 -3.96 4.44
N PHE A 385 4.24 -2.63 4.48
CA PHE A 385 3.96 -1.78 3.34
C PHE A 385 5.07 -1.92 2.28
N SER A 386 4.70 -2.30 1.07
CA SER A 386 5.57 -2.44 -0.08
C SER A 386 5.47 -1.19 -0.93
N ASN A 387 6.57 -0.47 -1.12
CA ASN A 387 6.63 0.63 -2.08
C ASN A 387 6.94 0.06 -3.46
N PRO A 388 6.02 0.15 -4.43
CA PRO A 388 6.29 -0.32 -5.77
C PRO A 388 7.37 0.54 -6.43
N VAL A 389 8.07 -0.05 -7.39
CA VAL A 389 9.18 0.58 -8.11
C VAL A 389 8.91 0.44 -9.60
N MET A 390 8.96 1.55 -10.32
CA MET A 390 8.75 1.59 -11.77
C MET A 390 10.03 2.06 -12.46
N VAL A 391 10.67 1.17 -13.21
CA VAL A 391 11.79 1.52 -14.08
C VAL A 391 11.23 2.13 -15.36
N LEU A 392 11.41 3.43 -15.55
CA LEU A 392 11.00 4.10 -16.78
C LEU A 392 11.95 3.81 -17.92
N GLN A 393 13.25 3.72 -17.62
CA GLN A 393 14.29 3.45 -18.61
C GLN A 393 15.64 3.05 -18.00
N ASP A 394 16.19 1.93 -18.47
CA ASP A 394 17.54 1.42 -18.20
C ASP A 394 18.37 1.21 -19.49
N PHE A 395 17.78 1.49 -20.66
CA PHE A 395 18.39 1.42 -22.00
C PHE A 395 18.93 0.05 -22.45
N GLU A 396 18.84 -1.00 -21.63
CA GLU A 396 19.37 -2.34 -21.94
C GLU A 396 18.63 -2.98 -23.11
N ASP A 397 17.32 -2.78 -23.17
CA ASP A 397 16.42 -3.25 -24.23
C ASP A 397 16.12 -2.18 -25.29
N GLY A 398 16.92 -1.11 -25.35
CA GLY A 398 16.72 0.01 -26.27
C GLY A 398 15.83 1.11 -25.72
N ILE A 399 15.13 1.84 -26.59
CA ILE A 399 14.32 2.99 -26.18
C ILE A 399 12.82 2.71 -26.19
N LYS A 400 12.11 3.10 -25.11
CA LYS A 400 10.65 2.96 -24.98
C LYS A 400 9.99 4.29 -24.61
N SER A 401 9.34 4.96 -25.55
CA SER A 401 8.59 6.22 -25.31
C SER A 401 9.41 7.43 -24.83
N TRP A 402 10.74 7.35 -24.88
CA TRP A 402 11.62 8.49 -24.59
C TRP A 402 11.92 9.31 -25.84
N TYR A 403 12.07 10.62 -25.64
CA TYR A 403 12.40 11.58 -26.69
C TYR A 403 13.41 12.60 -26.20
N VAL A 404 13.97 13.33 -27.17
CA VAL A 404 14.79 14.51 -26.92
C VAL A 404 14.23 15.68 -27.68
N ASN A 405 14.38 16.86 -27.13
CA ASN A 405 13.89 18.08 -27.77
C ASN A 405 14.85 19.24 -27.44
N THR A 406 14.85 20.25 -28.30
CA THR A 406 15.65 21.46 -28.19
C THR A 406 14.81 22.66 -28.61
N ASP A 407 14.93 23.77 -27.90
CA ASP A 407 14.34 25.04 -28.31
C ASP A 407 15.27 26.20 -27.94
N ALA A 408 15.06 27.33 -28.61
CA ALA A 408 15.79 28.57 -28.40
C ALA A 408 15.12 29.72 -29.15
N LEU A 409 15.22 30.95 -28.63
CA LEU A 409 14.80 32.13 -29.38
C LEU A 409 15.75 32.43 -30.55
N PHE A 410 17.03 32.10 -30.41
CA PHE A 410 18.04 32.27 -31.45
C PHE A 410 18.58 30.93 -31.94
N LYS A 411 18.93 30.86 -33.23
CA LYS A 411 19.58 29.66 -33.79
C LYS A 411 20.90 29.42 -33.06
N GLY A 412 21.10 28.22 -32.53
CA GLY A 412 22.36 27.86 -31.87
C GLY A 412 22.28 26.63 -30.97
N THR A 413 21.09 26.31 -30.46
CA THR A 413 20.90 25.13 -29.64
C THR A 413 20.95 23.86 -30.49
N THR A 414 21.75 22.88 -30.06
CA THR A 414 21.90 21.58 -30.72
C THR A 414 22.01 20.47 -29.69
N LEU A 415 21.53 19.27 -30.04
CA LEU A 415 21.75 18.03 -29.33
C LEU A 415 22.12 16.94 -30.35
N THR A 416 23.19 16.21 -30.09
CA THR A 416 23.66 15.08 -30.89
C THR A 416 23.69 13.83 -30.01
N PRO A 417 23.02 12.74 -30.42
CA PRO A 417 22.25 12.61 -31.65
C PRO A 417 20.93 13.41 -31.62
N LEU A 418 20.49 13.85 -32.80
CA LEU A 418 19.28 14.65 -32.96
C LEU A 418 18.01 13.81 -32.72
N ALA A 419 16.92 14.50 -32.36
CA ALA A 419 15.58 13.96 -32.08
C ALA A 419 14.98 12.97 -33.09
N LYS A 420 15.56 12.83 -34.30
CA LYS A 420 15.06 11.89 -35.31
C LYS A 420 15.16 10.43 -34.88
N ASN A 421 16.13 10.07 -34.03
CA ASN A 421 16.25 8.74 -33.43
C ASN A 421 16.99 8.85 -32.10
N VAL A 422 16.25 8.94 -30.98
CA VAL A 422 16.86 8.96 -29.64
C VAL A 422 17.63 7.67 -29.34
N ALA A 423 17.28 6.57 -30.01
CA ALA A 423 18.03 5.31 -29.98
C ALA A 423 19.49 5.45 -30.43
N ASP A 424 19.82 6.45 -31.26
CA ASP A 424 21.20 6.70 -31.69
C ASP A 424 22.08 7.16 -30.52
N GLY A 425 21.47 7.67 -29.44
CA GLY A 425 22.17 8.09 -28.23
C GLY A 425 22.45 6.93 -27.28
N ILE A 426 21.96 5.73 -27.57
CA ILE A 426 22.21 4.55 -26.73
C ILE A 426 23.59 4.00 -27.03
N VAL A 427 24.50 4.12 -26.07
CA VAL A 427 25.89 3.68 -26.16
C VAL A 427 26.24 2.77 -25.00
N TYR A 428 27.17 1.84 -25.20
CA TYR A 428 27.71 1.05 -24.09
C TYR A 428 28.78 1.86 -23.36
N ASP A 429 28.54 2.17 -22.09
CA ASP A 429 29.51 2.88 -21.26
C ASP A 429 30.36 1.88 -20.46
N SER A 430 31.67 1.86 -20.72
CA SER A 430 32.57 0.89 -20.07
C SER A 430 32.78 1.13 -18.57
N THR A 431 32.55 2.36 -18.09
CA THR A 431 32.69 2.69 -16.66
C THR A 431 31.49 2.22 -15.84
N ARG A 432 30.29 2.30 -16.42
CA ARG A 432 29.04 1.77 -15.86
C ARG A 432 28.86 0.28 -16.10
N LYS A 433 29.41 -0.22 -17.20
CA LYS A 433 29.22 -1.57 -17.75
C LYS A 433 27.77 -1.88 -18.17
N SER A 434 27.03 -0.85 -18.56
CA SER A 434 25.65 -0.92 -19.07
C SER A 434 25.50 -0.14 -20.37
N LYS A 435 24.37 -0.30 -21.05
CA LYS A 435 23.93 0.65 -22.07
C LYS A 435 23.33 1.87 -21.38
N VAL A 436 23.64 3.05 -21.91
CA VAL A 436 23.21 4.33 -21.34
C VAL A 436 22.79 5.27 -22.46
N PHE A 437 22.00 6.29 -22.16
CA PHE A 437 21.82 7.39 -23.09
C PHE A 437 22.97 8.38 -22.96
N HIS A 438 23.58 8.77 -24.08
CA HIS A 438 24.60 9.82 -24.19
C HIS A 438 24.14 10.91 -25.16
N GLY A 439 24.23 12.16 -24.73
CA GLY A 439 23.96 13.33 -25.56
C GLY A 439 25.04 14.39 -25.46
N GLU A 440 25.55 14.84 -26.61
CA GLU A 440 26.39 16.02 -26.75
C GLU A 440 25.52 17.23 -27.10
N TYR A 441 25.64 18.32 -26.36
CA TYR A 441 24.76 19.48 -26.53
C TYR A 441 25.51 20.80 -26.57
N LYS A 442 24.82 21.80 -27.11
CA LYS A 442 25.22 23.20 -27.09
C LYS A 442 23.97 24.02 -26.93
N LEU A 443 23.95 24.94 -25.96
CA LEU A 443 22.87 25.91 -25.82
C LEU A 443 23.20 27.18 -26.62
N ALA A 444 22.19 27.79 -27.23
CA ALA A 444 22.31 29.15 -27.74
C ALA A 444 22.56 30.14 -26.59
N ASP A 445 23.17 31.27 -26.90
CA ASP A 445 23.39 32.37 -25.95
C ASP A 445 22.08 33.15 -25.75
N ASP A 446 21.07 32.49 -25.17
CA ASP A 446 19.77 33.08 -24.85
C ASP A 446 19.08 32.43 -23.65
N ASP A 447 18.32 33.23 -22.89
CA ASP A 447 17.67 32.82 -21.63
C ASP A 447 16.53 31.78 -21.83
N TYR A 448 16.15 31.49 -23.07
CA TYR A 448 15.09 30.54 -23.43
C TYR A 448 15.66 29.25 -24.05
N ALA A 449 16.98 29.16 -24.24
CA ALA A 449 17.61 28.01 -24.83
C ALA A 449 17.53 26.81 -23.87
N TRP A 450 16.97 25.71 -24.35
CA TRP A 450 16.94 24.46 -23.59
C TRP A 450 17.15 23.24 -24.46
N VAL A 451 17.72 22.23 -23.83
CA VAL A 451 17.79 20.86 -24.32
C VAL A 451 17.09 20.01 -23.27
N LEU A 452 16.37 18.97 -23.68
CA LEU A 452 15.81 18.00 -22.76
C LEU A 452 15.90 16.59 -23.32
N VAL A 453 15.90 15.64 -22.40
CA VAL A 453 15.58 14.24 -22.63
C VAL A 453 14.51 13.82 -21.63
N GLY A 454 13.56 13.00 -22.05
CA GLY A 454 12.47 12.61 -21.16
C GLY A 454 11.42 11.74 -21.82
N THR A 455 10.29 11.61 -21.15
CA THR A 455 9.17 10.76 -21.57
C THR A 455 7.83 11.45 -21.30
N THR A 456 6.79 11.01 -22.02
CA THR A 456 5.40 11.41 -21.82
C THR A 456 4.58 10.21 -21.37
N PHE A 457 3.76 10.37 -20.35
CA PHE A 457 2.81 9.36 -19.90
C PHE A 457 1.56 9.37 -20.80
N GLU A 458 0.99 8.19 -21.07
CA GLU A 458 -0.21 8.07 -21.90
C GLU A 458 -1.42 8.81 -21.30
N HIS A 459 -1.49 8.86 -19.97
CA HIS A 459 -2.50 9.58 -19.19
C HIS A 459 -1.86 10.63 -18.28
N GLU A 460 -2.66 11.57 -17.76
CA GLU A 460 -2.22 12.41 -16.65
C GLU A 460 -2.19 11.54 -15.38
N MET A 461 -1.10 11.61 -14.63
CA MET A 461 -0.82 10.73 -13.51
C MET A 461 -0.90 11.47 -12.19
N ASN A 462 -1.51 10.84 -11.18
CA ASN A 462 -1.52 11.31 -9.80
C ASN A 462 -0.25 10.84 -9.07
N PHE A 463 0.80 11.66 -9.13
CA PHE A 463 2.06 11.43 -8.43
C PHE A 463 2.09 12.02 -7.01
N SER A 464 0.95 12.42 -6.45
CA SER A 464 0.90 13.05 -5.12
C SER A 464 1.50 12.21 -3.99
N ALA A 465 1.57 10.89 -4.17
CA ALA A 465 2.09 9.94 -3.20
C ALA A 465 3.40 9.24 -3.66
N ILE A 466 4.11 9.71 -4.69
CA ILE A 466 5.42 9.10 -5.04
C ILE A 466 6.45 9.37 -3.95
N ASP A 467 7.43 8.46 -3.79
CA ASP A 467 8.49 8.61 -2.81
C ASP A 467 9.64 9.46 -3.37
N SER A 468 10.11 9.09 -4.57
CA SER A 468 11.24 9.75 -5.23
C SER A 468 11.36 9.36 -6.70
N VAL A 469 12.04 10.22 -7.46
CA VAL A 469 12.60 9.88 -8.77
C VAL A 469 14.11 9.73 -8.62
N VAL A 470 14.63 8.60 -9.09
CA VAL A 470 16.03 8.22 -8.97
C VAL A 470 16.59 7.96 -10.35
N PHE A 471 17.81 8.41 -10.60
CA PHE A 471 18.52 8.14 -11.86
C PHE A 471 20.02 8.27 -11.66
N ASP A 472 20.78 7.67 -12.57
CA ASP A 472 22.22 7.80 -12.62
C ASP A 472 22.63 8.75 -13.75
N VAL A 473 23.61 9.61 -13.48
CA VAL A 473 24.07 10.62 -14.42
C VAL A 473 25.59 10.84 -14.34
N LYS A 474 26.20 11.26 -15.44
CA LYS A 474 27.52 11.91 -15.49
C LYS A 474 27.58 12.90 -16.67
N GLY A 475 28.57 13.78 -16.71
CA GLY A 475 28.75 14.80 -17.75
C GLY A 475 29.71 15.91 -17.32
N ASP A 476 29.56 17.12 -17.84
CA ASP A 476 30.48 18.23 -17.58
C ASP A 476 29.79 19.56 -17.24
N GLY A 477 28.50 19.52 -16.90
CA GLY A 477 27.68 20.71 -16.63
C GLY A 477 26.76 20.54 -15.42
N ASN A 478 25.52 21.02 -15.55
CA ASN A 478 24.45 20.87 -14.57
C ASN A 478 23.24 20.18 -15.20
N ILE A 479 22.40 19.56 -14.37
CA ILE A 479 21.12 19.01 -14.78
C ILE A 479 19.98 19.49 -13.89
N ARG A 480 18.75 19.32 -14.37
CA ARG A 480 17.52 19.54 -13.60
C ARG A 480 16.49 18.50 -13.99
N LEU A 481 15.91 17.83 -12.99
CA LEU A 481 14.71 17.03 -13.14
C LEU A 481 13.47 17.93 -13.06
N SER A 482 12.47 17.67 -13.91
CA SER A 482 11.20 18.38 -13.99
C SER A 482 10.04 17.39 -14.19
N LEU A 483 8.97 17.58 -13.42
CA LEU A 483 7.67 16.93 -13.61
C LEU A 483 6.66 17.98 -14.07
N GLU A 484 5.95 17.69 -15.15
CA GLU A 484 5.18 18.71 -15.87
C GLU A 484 3.78 18.21 -16.23
N ASN A 485 2.85 19.16 -16.32
CA ASN A 485 1.68 19.07 -17.19
C ASN A 485 1.79 20.20 -18.23
N TYR A 486 2.59 19.97 -19.26
CA TYR A 486 2.72 20.90 -20.38
C TYR A 486 1.67 20.58 -21.45
N ILE A 487 0.74 21.51 -21.66
CA ILE A 487 -0.26 21.44 -22.74
C ILE A 487 0.08 22.48 -23.81
N ASN A 488 0.28 23.73 -23.41
CA ASN A 488 0.73 24.83 -24.26
C ASN A 488 1.34 25.96 -23.42
N ASP A 489 1.80 27.01 -24.10
CA ASP A 489 2.42 28.22 -23.53
C ASP A 489 1.55 28.95 -22.48
N THR A 490 0.23 28.82 -22.54
CA THR A 490 -0.70 29.42 -21.55
C THR A 490 -1.19 28.45 -20.49
N LYS A 491 -0.92 27.14 -20.66
CA LYS A 491 -1.35 26.05 -19.77
C LYS A 491 -0.18 25.09 -19.57
N SER A 492 0.74 25.51 -18.71
CA SER A 492 1.92 24.74 -18.32
C SER A 492 2.05 24.77 -16.81
N LEU A 493 1.92 23.59 -16.19
CA LEU A 493 2.28 23.37 -14.81
C LEU A 493 3.63 22.65 -14.78
N LYS A 494 4.53 23.09 -13.89
CA LYS A 494 5.88 22.56 -13.77
C LYS A 494 6.30 22.59 -12.31
N ALA A 495 6.91 21.49 -11.86
CA ALA A 495 7.70 21.45 -10.66
C ALA A 495 9.05 20.82 -10.99
N ALA A 496 10.13 21.51 -10.64
CA ALA A 496 11.47 21.09 -10.98
C ALA A 496 12.44 21.28 -9.81
N THR A 497 13.54 20.56 -9.86
CA THR A 497 14.67 20.70 -8.94
C THR A 497 15.46 21.99 -9.18
N ASP A 498 16.25 22.40 -8.19
CA ASP A 498 17.39 23.29 -8.46
C ASP A 498 18.39 22.61 -9.42
N TRP A 499 19.28 23.40 -10.02
CA TRP A 499 20.32 22.85 -10.88
C TRP A 499 21.32 22.03 -10.07
N ILE A 500 21.50 20.78 -10.47
CA ILE A 500 22.37 19.79 -9.82
C ILE A 500 23.67 19.70 -10.64
N PRO A 501 24.84 20.03 -10.06
CA PRO A 501 26.11 19.92 -10.76
C PRO A 501 26.49 18.46 -10.99
N ILE A 502 26.96 18.17 -12.20
CA ILE A 502 27.44 16.84 -12.60
C ILE A 502 28.89 16.88 -13.06
N ASN A 503 29.57 15.74 -13.00
CA ASN A 503 30.96 15.58 -13.45
C ASN A 503 31.17 14.26 -14.19
N ASP A 504 32.41 13.95 -14.56
CA ASP A 504 32.78 12.80 -15.38
C ASP A 504 32.66 11.45 -14.64
N GLU A 505 32.34 11.47 -13.35
CA GLU A 505 32.04 10.29 -12.54
C GLU A 505 30.54 10.03 -12.46
N TRP A 506 30.15 8.75 -12.42
CA TRP A 506 28.75 8.38 -12.25
C TRP A 506 28.22 8.78 -10.87
N GLN A 507 27.22 9.64 -10.87
CA GLN A 507 26.50 10.10 -9.69
C GLN A 507 25.11 9.48 -9.66
N HIS A 508 24.72 9.04 -8.47
CA HIS A 508 23.38 8.53 -8.20
C HIS A 508 22.53 9.65 -7.61
N ILE A 509 21.52 10.12 -8.34
CA ILE A 509 20.67 11.23 -7.95
C ILE A 509 19.34 10.69 -7.44
N ASN A 510 18.91 11.16 -6.28
CA ASN A 510 17.62 10.87 -5.68
C ASN A 510 16.90 12.19 -5.43
N VAL A 511 15.78 12.40 -6.13
CA VAL A 511 14.94 13.58 -6.01
C VAL A 511 13.65 13.20 -5.30
N ASN A 512 13.45 13.74 -4.11
CA ASN A 512 12.19 13.63 -3.39
C ASN A 512 11.20 14.75 -3.79
N PRO A 513 9.88 14.58 -3.61
CA PRO A 513 8.90 15.60 -3.95
C PRO A 513 9.11 16.96 -3.29
N ALA A 514 9.73 17.02 -2.10
CA ALA A 514 10.03 18.27 -1.41
C ALA A 514 11.17 19.06 -2.09
N GLU A 515 11.94 18.45 -2.99
CA GLU A 515 12.96 19.11 -3.80
C GLU A 515 12.41 19.68 -5.13
N LEU A 516 11.16 19.38 -5.50
CA LEU A 516 10.51 19.87 -6.72
C LEU A 516 9.95 21.29 -6.52
N CYS A 517 10.88 22.22 -6.29
CA CYS A 517 10.59 23.54 -5.76
C CYS A 517 10.42 24.67 -6.78
N VAL A 518 10.81 24.45 -8.04
CA VAL A 518 10.98 25.51 -9.03
C VAL A 518 9.88 25.43 -10.09
N GLY A 519 9.04 26.46 -10.16
CA GLY A 519 7.99 26.66 -11.19
C GLY A 519 8.38 27.68 -12.28
N ASN A 520 7.40 28.12 -13.08
CA ASN A 520 7.56 29.04 -14.21
C ASN A 520 7.99 30.49 -13.83
N ALA A 521 8.33 30.75 -12.57
CA ALA A 521 8.88 32.01 -12.08
C ALA A 521 9.87 31.75 -10.94
N LYS A 522 11.01 32.46 -10.94
CA LYS A 522 12.11 32.39 -9.94
C LYS A 522 11.69 32.78 -8.49
N THR A 523 10.40 32.78 -8.16
CA THR A 523 9.82 33.37 -6.94
C THR A 523 8.77 32.51 -6.24
N GLU A 524 8.42 31.32 -6.74
CA GLU A 524 7.44 30.45 -6.09
C GLU A 524 8.09 29.56 -5.01
N THR A 525 7.37 29.34 -3.90
CA THR A 525 7.79 28.44 -2.82
C THR A 525 7.55 26.98 -3.18
N CYS A 526 8.37 26.05 -2.67
CA CYS A 526 8.31 24.62 -3.00
C CYS A 526 6.91 23.99 -2.94
N PHE A 527 6.14 24.38 -1.92
CA PHE A 527 4.80 23.89 -1.71
C PHE A 527 3.86 24.24 -2.87
N THR A 528 4.02 25.42 -3.50
CA THR A 528 3.11 25.90 -4.54
C THR A 528 3.33 25.16 -5.86
N SER A 529 4.59 24.95 -6.27
CA SER A 529 4.91 24.32 -7.55
C SER A 529 4.57 22.83 -7.55
N TRP A 530 5.02 22.07 -6.54
CA TRP A 530 4.67 20.64 -6.46
C TRP A 530 3.17 20.41 -6.23
N SER A 531 2.54 21.15 -5.30
CA SER A 531 1.10 20.97 -5.05
C SER A 531 0.24 21.30 -6.26
N GLY A 532 0.71 22.19 -7.16
CA GLY A 532 0.02 22.50 -8.40
C GLY A 532 0.10 21.38 -9.45
N VAL A 533 1.20 20.63 -9.53
CA VAL A 533 1.42 19.65 -10.62
C VAL A 533 1.15 18.19 -10.21
N LYS A 534 1.25 17.85 -8.92
CA LYS A 534 1.30 16.46 -8.46
C LYS A 534 0.12 15.56 -8.85
N TYR A 535 -1.03 16.15 -9.14
CA TYR A 535 -2.24 15.40 -9.54
C TYR A 535 -2.40 15.27 -11.06
N LEU A 536 -1.49 15.84 -11.85
CA LEU A 536 -1.66 16.09 -13.28
C LEU A 536 -0.40 15.74 -14.10
N VAL A 537 0.53 14.98 -13.55
CA VAL A 537 1.85 14.79 -14.18
C VAL A 537 1.69 14.05 -15.51
N LYS A 538 2.12 14.68 -16.59
CA LYS A 538 2.04 14.17 -17.97
C LYS A 538 3.42 13.94 -18.58
N GLN A 539 4.43 14.66 -18.13
CA GLN A 539 5.80 14.52 -18.61
C GLN A 539 6.81 14.46 -17.47
N LEU A 540 7.89 13.71 -17.71
CA LEU A 540 9.12 13.73 -16.92
C LEU A 540 10.27 14.12 -17.85
N HIS A 541 10.97 15.20 -17.49
CA HIS A 541 12.09 15.73 -18.26
C HIS A 541 13.34 15.90 -17.43
N ILE A 542 14.49 15.67 -18.04
CA ILE A 542 15.81 16.03 -17.54
C ILE A 542 16.41 17.06 -18.50
N PHE A 543 16.75 18.23 -17.97
CA PHE A 543 17.35 19.34 -18.70
C PHE A 543 18.83 19.42 -18.34
N PRO A 544 19.77 19.35 -19.29
CA PRO A 544 21.17 19.72 -19.08
C PRO A 544 21.44 21.22 -19.39
N GLN A 545 22.42 21.82 -18.70
CA GLN A 545 22.93 23.17 -19.00
C GLN A 545 24.40 23.33 -18.58
N ASP A 546 25.03 24.44 -19.00
CA ASP A 546 26.38 24.85 -18.59
C ASP A 546 27.50 23.81 -18.83
N GLY A 547 27.31 22.92 -19.80
CA GLY A 547 28.28 21.90 -20.21
C GLY A 547 28.18 21.60 -21.71
N THR A 548 28.75 20.46 -22.11
CA THR A 548 28.79 19.99 -23.50
C THR A 548 28.33 18.55 -23.67
N GLU A 549 28.28 17.74 -22.62
CA GLU A 549 27.79 16.36 -22.70
C GLU A 549 27.09 15.89 -21.41
N PHE A 550 26.24 14.88 -21.54
CA PHE A 550 25.65 14.19 -20.40
C PHE A 550 25.30 12.73 -20.76
N TYR A 551 25.31 11.89 -19.73
CA TYR A 551 24.91 10.49 -19.79
C TYR A 551 23.84 10.23 -18.74
N ILE A 552 22.82 9.44 -19.06
CA ILE A 552 21.73 9.07 -18.13
C ILE A 552 21.46 7.58 -18.21
N ASP A 553 21.16 6.98 -17.06
CA ASP A 553 20.78 5.58 -16.91
C ASP A 553 19.84 5.36 -15.70
N ASN A 554 19.20 4.19 -15.63
CA ASN A 554 18.37 3.69 -14.51
C ASN A 554 17.32 4.68 -13.98
N VAL A 555 16.60 5.36 -14.88
CA VAL A 555 15.55 6.31 -14.49
C VAL A 555 14.37 5.55 -13.89
N THR A 556 14.15 5.74 -12.60
CA THR A 556 13.27 4.93 -11.76
C THR A 556 12.38 5.82 -10.91
N ILE A 557 11.09 5.51 -10.83
CA ILE A 557 10.17 6.13 -9.88
C ILE A 557 9.91 5.16 -8.74
N TYR A 558 10.19 5.59 -7.52
CA TYR A 558 9.85 4.87 -6.30
C TYR A 558 8.50 5.34 -5.78
N GLY A 559 7.70 4.38 -5.32
CA GLY A 559 6.34 4.62 -4.87
C GLY A 559 5.33 4.79 -6.01
N ALA A 560 5.60 4.20 -7.18
CA ALA A 560 4.68 4.22 -8.31
C ALA A 560 4.47 2.84 -8.95
N LEU A 561 3.27 2.61 -9.47
CA LEU A 561 2.86 1.42 -10.23
C LEU A 561 1.75 1.83 -11.20
N PHE A 562 1.92 1.63 -12.50
CA PHE A 562 0.92 1.96 -13.53
C PHE A 562 1.21 1.28 -14.85
#